data_AF-A0A9D1NSS5-F1
#
_entry.id   AF-A0A9D1NSS5-F1
#
_cell.length_a   1.000
_cell.length_b   1.000
_cell.length_c   1.000
_cell.angle_alpha   90.00
_cell.angle_beta   90.00
_cell.angle_gamma   90.00
#
_symmetry.space_group_name_H-M   'P 1'
#
loop_
_entity.id
_entity.type
_entity.pdbx_description
1 polymer ?
#
loop_
_entity_poly.entity_id
_entity_poly.type
_entity_poly.pdbx_seq_one_letter_code
_entity_poly.pdbx_strand_id
1 'polypeptide(L)'
;MRLRNRTKGQLPAPARLALRWLCFFLLVILTASCSTAPGWDFLSYSLIPLSLAVAVFSEEIPSAILGGLAGLAADVVMDQLAGFTALYLCLASGLISAMFRQLLRKNLIGYMACVVILTAGYLYADYFFYYGIWELEGRLIALEKKLLPSALWAVATAPALFYLIRLTVRLTETKRTLEIEGADDKIDRV
;
A
#
# COMPACT_ATOMS: atom_id res chain seq x y z
N MET A 1 0.43 37.32 -33.78
CA MET A 1 0.85 35.93 -34.04
C MET A 1 1.54 35.39 -32.78
N ARG A 2 0.82 34.76 -31.85
CA ARG A 2 1.39 34.14 -30.64
C ARG A 2 1.23 32.62 -30.75
N LEU A 3 2.37 31.95 -30.64
CA LEU A 3 2.55 30.53 -30.94
C LEU A 3 1.62 29.66 -30.09
N ARG A 4 0.78 28.90 -30.81
CA ARG A 4 -0.01 27.78 -30.30
C ARG A 4 0.95 26.73 -29.76
N ASN A 5 1.19 26.77 -28.45
CA ASN A 5 1.93 25.73 -27.75
C ASN A 5 1.25 24.39 -28.03
N ARG A 6 1.93 23.54 -28.81
CA ARG A 6 1.51 22.16 -29.03
C ARG A 6 1.45 21.47 -27.68
N THR A 7 0.25 21.21 -27.20
CA THR A 7 -0.02 20.21 -26.18
C THR A 7 0.51 18.88 -26.72
N LYS A 8 1.68 18.44 -26.21
CA LYS A 8 2.14 17.05 -26.39
C LYS A 8 0.94 16.15 -26.07
N GLY A 9 0.60 15.25 -26.99
CA GLY A 9 -0.63 14.45 -26.98
C GLY A 9 -1.05 14.04 -25.58
N GLN A 10 -1.99 14.79 -25.01
CA GLN A 10 -2.51 14.52 -23.68
C GLN A 10 -3.48 13.35 -23.84
N LEU A 11 -3.12 12.18 -23.31
CA LEU A 11 -4.04 11.04 -23.27
C LEU A 11 -5.36 11.51 -22.61
N PRO A 12 -6.53 11.04 -23.08
CA PRO A 12 -7.82 11.43 -22.52
C PRO A 12 -7.86 11.13 -21.01
N ALA A 13 -8.57 11.96 -20.22
CA ALA A 13 -8.69 11.81 -18.77
C ALA A 13 -8.98 10.37 -18.28
N PRO A 14 -9.91 9.60 -18.89
CA PRO A 14 -10.17 8.21 -18.48
C PRO A 14 -8.96 7.28 -18.73
N ALA A 15 -8.19 7.49 -19.80
CA ALA A 15 -7.02 6.66 -20.10
C ALA A 15 -5.89 6.85 -19.07
N ARG A 16 -5.75 8.03 -18.49
CA ARG A 16 -4.76 8.29 -17.43
C ARG A 16 -5.17 7.69 -16.09
N LEU A 17 -6.46 7.74 -15.77
CA LEU A 17 -7.00 7.06 -14.59
C LEU A 17 -6.77 5.55 -14.71
N ALA A 18 -7.13 4.97 -15.85
CA ALA A 18 -6.88 3.57 -16.16
C ALA A 18 -5.38 3.22 -16.06
N LEU A 19 -4.50 4.06 -16.58
CA LEU A 19 -3.05 3.87 -16.47
C LEU A 19 -2.57 3.88 -15.02
N ARG A 20 -3.08 4.79 -14.17
CA ARG A 20 -2.74 4.86 -12.74
C ARG A 20 -3.08 3.56 -12.02
N TRP A 21 -4.33 3.10 -12.19
CA TRP A 21 -4.79 1.85 -11.58
C TRP A 21 -4.04 0.65 -12.12
N LEU A 22 -3.79 0.61 -13.43
CA LEU A 22 -3.00 -0.44 -14.06
C LEU A 22 -1.58 -0.48 -13.48
N CYS A 23 -0.92 0.66 -13.29
CA CYS A 23 0.39 0.72 -12.63
C CYS A 23 0.35 0.20 -11.19
N PHE A 24 -0.70 0.52 -10.41
CA PHE A 24 -0.84 -0.01 -9.05
C PHE A 24 -1.06 -1.52 -9.03
N PHE A 25 -1.93 -2.05 -9.89
CA PHE A 25 -2.12 -3.49 -10.06
C PHE A 25 -0.82 -4.18 -10.47
N LEU A 26 -0.10 -3.60 -11.43
CA LEU A 26 1.17 -4.15 -11.91
C LEU A 26 2.24 -4.15 -10.80
N LEU A 27 2.31 -3.12 -9.97
CA LEU A 27 3.20 -3.09 -8.80
C LEU A 27 2.87 -4.16 -7.76
N VAL A 28 1.58 -4.36 -7.45
CA VAL A 28 1.14 -5.43 -6.54
C VAL A 28 1.52 -6.79 -7.09
N ILE A 29 1.25 -7.05 -8.38
CA ILE A 29 1.57 -8.31 -9.04
C ILE A 29 3.08 -8.53 -9.08
N LEU A 30 3.88 -7.53 -9.48
CA LEU A 30 5.35 -7.64 -9.51
C LEU A 30 5.91 -7.98 -8.13
N THR A 31 5.41 -7.34 -7.08
CA THR A 31 5.87 -7.59 -5.71
C THR A 31 5.47 -9.00 -5.27
N ALA A 32 4.25 -9.44 -5.59
CA ALA A 32 3.79 -10.80 -5.31
C ALA A 32 4.63 -11.86 -6.07
N SER A 33 4.84 -11.67 -7.37
CA SER A 33 5.66 -12.59 -8.19
C SER A 33 7.11 -12.64 -7.73
N CYS A 34 7.68 -11.52 -7.30
CA CYS A 34 9.03 -11.47 -6.77
C CYS A 34 9.15 -12.19 -5.42
N SER A 35 8.07 -12.17 -4.62
CA SER A 35 8.00 -12.88 -3.34
C SER A 35 7.91 -14.41 -3.51
N THR A 36 7.44 -14.90 -4.66
CA THR A 36 7.42 -16.34 -5.00
C THR A 36 8.79 -16.86 -5.49
N ALA A 37 9.76 -15.97 -5.75
CA ALA A 37 11.08 -16.38 -6.20
C ALA A 37 11.90 -17.00 -5.04
N PRO A 38 12.58 -18.14 -5.25
CA PRO A 38 13.36 -18.79 -4.19
C PRO A 38 14.48 -17.88 -3.69
N GLY A 39 14.48 -17.62 -2.38
CA GLY A 39 15.46 -16.74 -1.69
C GLY A 39 14.94 -15.35 -1.35
N TRP A 40 13.72 -14.99 -1.77
CA TRP A 40 13.08 -13.70 -1.53
C TRP A 40 11.83 -13.82 -0.65
N ASP A 41 11.72 -14.88 0.15
CA ASP A 41 10.58 -15.18 1.03
C ASP A 41 10.25 -14.02 2.01
N PHE A 42 11.23 -13.16 2.31
CA PHE A 42 11.05 -11.99 3.18
C PHE A 42 10.27 -10.85 2.52
N LEU A 43 10.15 -10.82 1.18
CA LEU A 43 9.42 -9.78 0.45
C LEU A 43 7.91 -9.87 0.62
N SER A 44 7.37 -11.03 1.02
CA SER A 44 5.93 -11.22 1.19
C SER A 44 5.33 -10.19 2.15
N TYR A 45 6.06 -9.82 3.21
CA TYR A 45 5.62 -8.81 4.18
C TYR A 45 5.68 -7.37 3.64
N SER A 46 6.41 -7.13 2.55
CA SER A 46 6.47 -5.81 1.90
C SER A 46 5.20 -5.46 1.11
N LEU A 47 4.26 -6.40 0.94
CA LEU A 47 2.95 -6.10 0.36
C LEU A 47 2.09 -5.22 1.28
N ILE A 48 2.31 -5.29 2.59
CA ILE A 48 1.63 -4.45 3.59
C ILE A 48 1.97 -2.97 3.36
N PRO A 49 3.24 -2.53 3.45
CA PRO A 49 3.61 -1.14 3.20
C PRO A 49 3.28 -0.69 1.78
N LEU A 50 3.32 -1.59 0.78
CA LEU A 50 2.90 -1.27 -0.58
C LEU A 50 1.43 -0.83 -0.63
N SER A 51 0.53 -1.62 -0.04
CA SER A 51 -0.90 -1.30 0.02
C SER A 51 -1.15 0.01 0.77
N LEU A 52 -0.46 0.21 1.88
CA LEU A 52 -0.53 1.44 2.68
C LEU A 52 -0.10 2.66 1.86
N ALA A 53 0.99 2.55 1.11
CA ALA A 53 1.48 3.65 0.30
C ALA A 53 0.48 3.99 -0.80
N VAL A 54 -0.17 3.00 -1.42
CA VAL A 54 -1.24 3.26 -2.40
C VAL A 54 -2.44 3.95 -1.73
N ALA A 55 -2.78 3.56 -0.50
CA ALA A 55 -3.88 4.14 0.26
C ALA A 55 -3.69 5.63 0.60
N VAL A 56 -2.46 6.07 0.89
CA VAL A 56 -2.14 7.48 1.19
C VAL A 56 -2.41 8.41 -0.01
N PHE A 57 -2.35 7.90 -1.24
CA PHE A 57 -2.53 8.70 -2.47
C PHE A 57 -3.86 8.43 -3.18
N SER A 58 -4.73 7.59 -2.63
CA SER A 58 -6.00 7.18 -3.23
C SER A 58 -7.17 7.48 -2.31
N GLU A 59 -8.38 7.44 -2.87
CA GLU A 59 -9.61 7.58 -2.07
C GLU A 59 -9.91 6.31 -1.25
N GLU A 60 -10.80 6.44 -0.28
CA GLU A 60 -11.10 5.40 0.73
C GLU A 60 -11.60 4.09 0.11
N ILE A 61 -12.64 4.16 -0.74
CA ILE A 61 -13.24 2.97 -1.35
C ILE A 61 -12.25 2.23 -2.26
N PRO A 62 -11.60 2.87 -3.25
CA PRO A 62 -10.71 2.13 -4.13
C PRO A 62 -9.40 1.70 -3.45
N SER A 63 -8.94 2.39 -2.41
CA SER A 63 -7.81 1.93 -1.60
C SER A 63 -8.15 0.70 -0.76
N ALA A 64 -9.36 0.61 -0.21
CA ALA A 64 -9.86 -0.58 0.47
C ALA A 64 -9.89 -1.79 -0.47
N ILE A 65 -10.46 -1.64 -1.68
CA ILE A 65 -10.53 -2.72 -2.67
C ILE A 65 -9.13 -3.16 -3.10
N LEU A 66 -8.22 -2.23 -3.40
CA LEU A 66 -6.84 -2.58 -3.75
C LEU A 66 -6.09 -3.22 -2.58
N GLY A 67 -6.33 -2.77 -1.35
CA GLY A 67 -5.75 -3.38 -0.15
C GLY A 67 -6.23 -4.81 0.04
N GLY A 68 -7.52 -5.07 -0.14
CA GLY A 68 -8.08 -6.42 -0.13
C GLY A 68 -7.48 -7.31 -1.21
N LEU A 69 -7.36 -6.83 -2.45
CA LEU A 69 -6.74 -7.60 -3.54
C LEU A 69 -5.25 -7.86 -3.31
N ALA A 70 -4.52 -6.89 -2.76
CA ALA A 70 -3.12 -7.06 -2.38
C ALA A 70 -2.97 -8.05 -1.22
N GLY A 71 -3.89 -8.04 -0.25
CA GLY A 71 -3.89 -9.00 0.84
C GLY A 71 -4.26 -10.41 0.40
N LEU A 72 -5.17 -10.59 -0.57
CA LEU A 72 -5.43 -11.89 -1.19
C LEU A 72 -4.19 -12.43 -1.92
N ALA A 73 -3.44 -11.57 -2.60
CA ALA A 73 -2.18 -11.97 -3.21
C ALA A 73 -1.13 -12.37 -2.15
N ALA A 74 -1.09 -11.66 -1.01
CA ALA A 74 -0.22 -12.01 0.11
C ALA A 74 -0.61 -13.36 0.74
N ASP A 75 -1.91 -13.64 0.91
CA ASP A 75 -2.41 -14.92 1.44
C ASP A 75 -1.91 -16.11 0.59
N VAL A 76 -1.95 -15.98 -0.74
CA VAL A 76 -1.45 -17.02 -1.68
C VAL A 76 0.05 -17.23 -1.55
N VAL A 77 0.82 -16.18 -1.30
CA VAL A 77 2.28 -16.26 -1.19
C VAL A 77 2.73 -16.80 0.18
N MET A 78 2.05 -16.41 1.24
CA MET A 78 2.41 -16.78 2.62
C MET A 78 1.87 -18.15 3.04
N ASP A 79 1.08 -18.81 2.19
CA ASP A 79 0.35 -20.05 2.50
C ASP A 79 -0.50 -19.92 3.78
N GLN A 80 -1.01 -18.71 4.01
CA GLN A 80 -1.79 -18.36 5.19
C GLN A 80 -3.30 -18.56 4.94
N LEU A 81 -4.08 -18.48 6.02
CA LEU A 81 -5.52 -18.67 6.01
C LEU A 81 -6.15 -17.69 5.02
N ALA A 82 -6.70 -18.22 3.94
CA ALA A 82 -7.23 -17.43 2.85
C ALA A 82 -8.24 -16.39 3.36
N GLY A 83 -7.92 -15.11 3.15
CA GLY A 83 -8.77 -13.99 3.53
C GLY A 83 -8.38 -13.28 4.82
N PHE A 84 -7.49 -13.83 5.66
CA PHE A 84 -7.05 -13.15 6.88
C PHE A 84 -6.29 -11.87 6.56
N THR A 85 -5.27 -11.96 5.70
CA THR A 85 -4.45 -10.81 5.30
C THR A 85 -5.25 -9.87 4.40
N ALA A 86 -6.11 -10.42 3.54
CA ALA A 86 -7.05 -9.63 2.74
C ALA A 86 -7.98 -8.73 3.56
N LEU A 87 -8.64 -9.28 4.58
CA LEU A 87 -9.53 -8.50 5.45
C LEU A 87 -8.74 -7.45 6.24
N TYR A 88 -7.58 -7.85 6.78
CA TYR A 88 -6.72 -6.94 7.53
C TYR A 88 -6.29 -5.74 6.68
N LEU A 89 -5.77 -5.98 5.48
CA LEU A 89 -5.32 -4.93 4.57
C LEU A 89 -6.45 -4.09 4.02
N CYS A 90 -7.62 -4.67 3.73
CA CYS A 90 -8.79 -3.93 3.28
C CYS A 90 -9.23 -2.89 4.33
N LEU A 91 -9.33 -3.30 5.59
CA LEU A 91 -9.71 -2.40 6.69
C LEU A 91 -8.61 -1.37 6.96
N ALA A 92 -7.34 -1.81 6.99
CA ALA A 92 -6.21 -0.93 7.24
C ALA A 92 -6.07 0.14 6.14
N SER A 93 -6.11 -0.25 4.86
CA SER A 93 -5.95 0.69 3.76
C SER A 93 -7.10 1.70 3.69
N GLY A 94 -8.35 1.25 3.92
CA GLY A 94 -9.50 2.15 4.01
C GLY A 94 -9.37 3.16 5.16
N LEU A 95 -9.00 2.69 6.36
CA LEU A 95 -8.84 3.56 7.53
C LEU A 95 -7.72 4.58 7.34
N ILE A 96 -6.58 4.17 6.79
CA ILE A 96 -5.43 5.05 6.54
C ILE A 96 -5.77 6.10 5.49
N SER A 97 -6.44 5.71 4.41
CA SER A 97 -6.89 6.66 3.40
C SER A 97 -7.79 7.73 4.02
N ALA A 98 -8.74 7.34 4.88
CA ALA A 98 -9.59 8.29 5.61
C ALA A 98 -8.78 9.19 6.57
N MET A 99 -7.85 8.61 7.35
CA MET A 99 -7.01 9.35 8.28
C MET A 99 -6.10 10.37 7.59
N PHE A 100 -5.50 10.03 6.45
CA PHE A 100 -4.66 10.96 5.66
C PHE A 100 -5.47 11.99 4.88
N ARG A 101 -6.76 11.75 4.65
CA ARG A 101 -7.67 12.74 4.07
C ARG A 101 -8.14 13.74 5.13
N GLN A 102 -8.54 13.28 6.31
CA GLN A 102 -9.19 14.11 7.33
C GLN A 102 -8.25 14.67 8.40
N LEU A 103 -7.22 13.91 8.83
CA LEU A 103 -6.48 14.18 10.06
C LEU A 103 -4.99 14.48 9.84
N LEU A 104 -4.36 13.82 8.86
CA LEU A 104 -2.91 13.86 8.66
C LEU A 104 -2.53 14.49 7.32
N ARG A 105 -1.65 15.50 7.36
CA ARG A 105 -0.98 15.95 6.12
C ARG A 105 -0.19 14.78 5.52
N LYS A 106 -0.13 14.71 4.19
CA LYS A 106 0.64 13.73 3.39
C LYS A 106 2.15 13.81 3.68
N ASN A 107 2.56 13.29 4.84
CA ASN A 107 3.90 13.34 5.40
C ASN A 107 4.50 11.92 5.49
N LEU A 108 5.78 11.81 5.16
CA LEU A 108 6.50 10.53 5.20
C LEU A 108 6.58 9.95 6.62
N ILE A 109 6.73 10.82 7.63
CA ILE A 109 6.81 10.41 9.04
C ILE A 109 5.49 9.77 9.51
N GLY A 110 4.35 10.37 9.14
CA GLY A 110 3.04 9.81 9.45
C GLY A 110 2.84 8.45 8.79
N TYR A 111 3.25 8.32 7.52
CA TYR A 111 3.17 7.07 6.79
C TYR A 111 4.02 5.97 7.46
N MET A 112 5.28 6.29 7.82
CA MET A 112 6.15 5.35 8.51
C MET A 112 5.59 4.91 9.86
N ALA A 113 4.99 5.83 10.62
CA ALA A 113 4.33 5.48 11.88
C ALA A 113 3.16 4.51 11.67
N CYS A 114 2.30 4.77 10.68
CA CYS A 114 1.20 3.87 10.32
C CYS A 114 1.71 2.49 9.89
N VAL A 115 2.75 2.42 9.05
CA VAL A 115 3.37 1.16 8.64
C VAL A 115 3.86 0.37 9.85
N VAL A 116 4.61 1.01 10.75
CA VAL A 116 5.13 0.33 11.95
C VAL A 116 3.99 -0.22 12.81
N ILE A 117 2.96 0.60 13.07
CA ILE A 117 1.82 0.19 13.90
C ILE A 117 1.07 -0.98 13.27
N LEU A 118 0.81 -0.93 11.97
CA LEU A 118 0.05 -1.97 11.28
C LEU A 118 0.87 -3.24 11.06
N THR A 119 2.15 -3.14 10.72
CA THR A 119 3.03 -4.31 10.65
C THR A 119 3.16 -4.98 12.02
N ALA A 120 3.28 -4.20 13.11
CA ALA A 120 3.29 -4.76 14.46
C ALA A 120 1.95 -5.40 14.85
N GLY A 121 0.82 -4.76 14.52
CA GLY A 121 -0.51 -5.30 14.76
C GLY A 121 -0.77 -6.59 13.97
N TYR A 122 -0.34 -6.62 12.70
CA TYR A 122 -0.39 -7.82 11.87
C TYR A 122 0.45 -8.94 12.46
N LEU A 123 1.71 -8.66 12.84
CA LEU A 123 2.61 -9.64 13.45
C LEU A 123 2.02 -10.23 14.74
N TYR A 124 1.41 -9.38 15.58
CA TYR A 124 0.75 -9.83 16.80
C TYR A 124 -0.46 -10.72 16.50
N ALA A 125 -1.31 -10.30 15.55
CA ALA A 125 -2.49 -11.06 15.17
C ALA A 125 -2.11 -12.40 14.54
N ASP A 126 -1.13 -12.41 13.63
CA ASP A 126 -0.59 -13.61 13.01
C ASP A 126 -0.03 -14.56 14.07
N TYR A 127 0.79 -14.05 15.00
CA TYR A 127 1.30 -14.86 16.11
C TYR A 127 0.17 -15.44 16.98
N PHE A 128 -0.84 -14.64 17.31
CA PHE A 128 -1.95 -15.07 18.14
C PHE A 128 -2.85 -16.11 17.45
N PHE A 129 -3.10 -15.99 16.14
CA PHE A 129 -3.94 -16.95 15.44
C PHE A 129 -3.18 -18.23 15.08
N TYR A 130 -2.02 -18.11 14.43
CA TYR A 130 -1.28 -19.27 13.94
C TYR A 130 -0.59 -20.06 15.04
N TYR A 131 0.07 -19.34 15.95
CA TYR A 131 0.84 -19.99 16.97
C TYR A 131 0.00 -20.15 18.23
N GLY A 132 -0.75 -19.11 18.61
CA GLY A 132 -1.66 -19.03 19.78
C GLY A 132 -2.60 -20.22 19.93
N ILE A 133 -3.35 -20.50 18.88
CA ILE A 133 -4.46 -21.47 18.89
C ILE A 133 -3.97 -22.89 18.62
N TRP A 134 -2.93 -23.06 17.80
CA TRP A 134 -2.51 -24.38 17.31
C TRP A 134 -1.38 -25.05 18.11
N GLU A 135 -0.90 -24.42 19.20
CA GLU A 135 0.14 -24.97 20.11
C GLU A 135 1.34 -25.66 19.42
N LEU A 136 1.82 -25.11 18.29
CA LEU A 136 2.98 -25.65 17.59
C LEU A 136 4.25 -25.56 18.44
N GLU A 137 4.90 -26.71 18.66
CA GLU A 137 6.23 -26.83 19.28
C GLU A 137 7.27 -26.04 18.45
N GLY A 138 8.07 -25.19 19.11
CA GLY A 138 9.07 -24.33 18.42
C GLY A 138 8.61 -22.88 18.13
N ARG A 139 7.46 -22.49 18.68
CA ARG A 139 6.81 -21.16 18.60
C ARG A 139 7.73 -19.93 18.60
N LEU A 140 8.71 -19.90 19.51
CA LEU A 140 9.63 -18.78 19.68
C LEU A 140 10.72 -18.74 18.60
N ILE A 141 11.16 -19.91 18.13
CA ILE A 141 12.26 -20.05 17.16
C ILE A 141 11.80 -19.60 15.76
N ALA A 142 10.55 -19.90 15.39
CA ALA A 142 9.96 -19.46 14.14
C ALA A 142 9.71 -17.93 14.11
N LEU A 143 9.25 -17.37 15.24
CA LEU A 143 9.04 -15.93 15.38
C LEU A 143 10.34 -15.15 15.23
N GLU A 144 11.39 -15.57 15.94
CA GLU A 144 12.66 -14.84 15.96
C GLU A 144 13.46 -14.98 14.65
N LYS A 145 13.43 -16.16 14.02
CA LYS A 145 14.24 -16.43 12.82
C LYS A 145 13.56 -16.10 11.49
N LYS A 146 12.22 -16.10 11.42
CA LYS A 146 11.49 -15.84 10.16
C LYS A 146 10.62 -14.58 10.22
N LEU A 147 9.81 -14.40 11.26
CA LEU A 147 8.81 -13.31 11.29
C LEU A 147 9.41 -11.95 11.66
N LEU A 148 10.35 -11.90 12.60
CA LEU A 148 11.05 -10.66 12.95
C LEU A 148 11.85 -10.06 11.77
N PRO A 149 12.71 -10.83 11.08
CA PRO A 149 13.49 -10.27 9.98
C PRO A 149 12.61 -9.86 8.79
N SER A 150 11.51 -10.56 8.51
CA SER A 150 10.59 -10.16 7.43
C SER A 150 9.82 -8.87 7.76
N ALA A 151 9.39 -8.69 9.01
CA ALA A 151 8.76 -7.46 9.47
C ALA A 151 9.74 -6.27 9.41
N LEU A 152 10.99 -6.46 9.84
CA LEU A 152 12.03 -5.44 9.72
C LEU A 152 12.31 -5.06 8.26
N TRP A 153 12.34 -6.06 7.37
CA TRP A 153 12.47 -5.82 5.93
C TRP A 153 11.29 -5.02 5.37
N ALA A 154 10.05 -5.32 5.77
CA ALA A 154 8.88 -4.56 5.34
C ALA A 154 8.94 -3.08 5.79
N VAL A 155 9.37 -2.82 7.03
CA VAL A 155 9.56 -1.44 7.50
C VAL A 155 10.72 -0.76 6.75
N ALA A 156 11.80 -1.48 6.46
CA ALA A 156 12.95 -0.95 5.72
C ALA A 156 12.61 -0.63 4.26
N THR A 157 11.75 -1.41 3.61
CA THR A 157 11.31 -1.19 2.22
C THR A 157 10.19 -0.15 2.10
N ALA A 158 9.45 0.12 3.19
CA ALA A 158 8.37 1.09 3.23
C ALA A 158 8.69 2.49 2.66
N PRO A 159 9.82 3.16 3.00
CA PRO A 159 10.13 4.48 2.44
C PRO A 159 10.44 4.41 0.94
N ALA A 160 11.07 3.33 0.47
CA ALA A 160 11.34 3.13 -0.95
C ALA A 160 10.02 2.97 -1.74
N LEU A 161 9.10 2.15 -1.24
CA LEU A 161 7.77 1.96 -1.84
C LEU A 161 6.95 3.26 -1.84
N PHE A 162 6.99 4.02 -0.75
CA PHE A 162 6.35 5.33 -0.68
C PHE A 162 6.88 6.29 -1.76
N TYR A 163 8.20 6.32 -1.97
CA TYR A 163 8.80 7.17 -3.00
C TYR A 163 8.43 6.71 -4.42
N LEU A 164 8.43 5.39 -4.67
CA LEU A 164 8.00 4.82 -5.95
C LEU A 164 6.56 5.20 -6.28
N ILE A 165 5.63 5.02 -5.34
CA ILE A 165 4.23 5.38 -5.56
C ILE A 165 4.06 6.89 -5.70
N ARG A 166 4.81 7.68 -4.93
CA ARG A 166 4.82 9.14 -5.10
C ARG A 166 5.31 9.55 -6.50
N LEU A 167 6.29 8.85 -7.07
CA LEU A 167 6.75 9.07 -8.43
C LEU A 167 5.69 8.68 -9.46
N THR A 168 5.04 7.52 -9.33
CA THR A 168 3.98 7.11 -10.27
C THR A 168 2.82 8.09 -10.24
N VAL A 169 2.42 8.58 -9.06
CA VAL A 169 1.38 9.60 -8.91
C VAL A 169 1.83 10.92 -9.56
N ARG A 170 3.04 11.40 -9.29
CA ARG A 170 3.59 12.62 -9.92
C ARG A 170 3.69 12.54 -11.44
N LEU A 171 4.02 11.37 -11.98
CA LEU A 171 4.10 11.16 -13.43
C LEU A 171 2.70 11.12 -14.07
N THR A 172 1.69 10.70 -13.32
CA THR A 172 0.32 10.56 -13.82
C THR A 172 -0.52 11.82 -13.62
N GLU A 173 -0.23 12.63 -12.59
CA GLU A 173 -0.93 13.87 -12.29
C GLU A 173 -0.24 15.10 -12.92
N THR A 174 -0.93 15.76 -13.85
CA THR A 174 -0.52 17.08 -14.38
C THR A 174 -1.17 18.18 -13.55
N LYS A 175 -0.45 19.30 -13.33
CA LYS A 175 -0.78 20.51 -12.52
C LYS A 175 -2.25 20.97 -12.44
N ARG A 176 -3.12 20.62 -13.39
CA ARG A 176 -4.50 21.09 -13.48
C ARG A 176 -5.46 20.42 -12.48
N THR A 177 -5.20 19.19 -12.04
CA THR A 177 -6.02 18.53 -11.00
C THR A 177 -5.75 19.09 -9.60
N LEU A 178 -4.52 19.57 -9.37
CA LEU A 178 -4.13 20.22 -8.10
C LEU A 178 -4.85 21.56 -7.87
N GLU A 179 -5.28 22.22 -8.94
CA GLU A 179 -6.11 23.44 -8.84
C GLU A 179 -7.55 23.14 -8.45
N ILE A 180 -8.06 21.95 -8.80
CA ILE A 180 -9.41 21.49 -8.43
C ILE A 180 -9.40 21.01 -6.97
N GLU A 181 -8.42 20.19 -6.59
CA GLU A 181 -8.29 19.70 -5.21
C GLU A 181 -7.91 20.83 -4.23
N GLY A 182 -7.15 21.84 -4.67
CA GLY A 182 -6.90 23.06 -3.89
C GLY A 182 -8.07 24.04 -3.85
N ALA A 183 -9.06 23.89 -4.74
CA ALA A 183 -10.32 24.62 -4.68
C ALA A 183 -11.34 23.92 -3.78
N ASP A 184 -11.41 22.58 -3.82
CA ASP A 184 -12.24 21.75 -2.92
C ASP A 184 -11.77 21.87 -1.47
N ASP A 185 -10.46 21.79 -1.21
CA ASP A 185 -9.87 21.95 0.14
C ASP A 185 -10.08 23.38 0.72
N LYS A 186 -10.51 24.34 -0.11
CA LYS A 186 -10.97 25.67 0.30
C LYS A 186 -12.47 25.75 0.54
N ILE A 187 -13.28 24.94 -0.14
CA ILE A 187 -14.74 24.90 0.00
C ILE A 187 -15.11 24.13 1.28
N ASP A 188 -14.40 23.06 1.60
CA ASP A 188 -14.61 22.25 2.82
C ASP A 188 -14.18 22.96 4.12
N ARG A 189 -13.52 24.13 4.01
CA ARG A 189 -13.09 24.95 5.16
C ARG A 189 -14.02 26.15 5.45
N VAL A 190 -15.13 26.29 4.72
CA VAL A 190 -16.17 27.32 4.95
C VAL A 190 -17.37 26.66 5.61
#